data_AF-A0A6A2ZIQ1-F1
#
_entry.id   AF-A0A6A2ZIQ1-F1
#
_cell.length_a   1.000
_cell.length_b   1.000
_cell.length_c   1.000
_cell.angle_alpha   90.00
_cell.angle_beta   90.00
_cell.angle_gamma   90.00
#
_symmetry.space_group_name_H-M   'P 1'
#
loop_
_entity.id
_entity.type
_entity.pdbx_description
1 polymer ?
#
loop_
_entity_poly.entity_id
_entity_poly.type
_entity_poly.pdbx_seq_one_letter_code
_entity_poly.pdbx_strand_id
1 'polypeptide(L)'
;MIQSINSSVLMRFTSQPNYDLVYKVDEDIGGAQSSTIEDIRRFASAVVISKDSVFPENSAFITSATNVVPRLQAANLSVYVQTFSNEFTSQAWDFFSDATVEINSFFVGGGINGVVTDFPKTSNRYRRNRCLNRGNRTPGYMTPVQPGSLYQLITQPYLPPAEAPNPYLTDADVVEPPLPPVSVKAPTTTPNGTAAAPRSPNGQPKVAASVIMPLLTVLLAISALY
;
A
#
# COMPACT_ATOMS: atom_id res chain seq x y z
N MET A 1 10.98 7.06 12.96
CA MET A 1 9.60 6.87 12.49
C MET A 1 9.07 5.55 13.04
N ILE A 2 7.91 5.54 13.70
CA ILE A 2 7.22 4.35 14.19
C ILE A 2 5.88 4.29 13.46
N GLN A 3 5.61 3.17 12.80
CA GLN A 3 4.37 2.95 12.06
C GLN A 3 3.53 1.87 12.75
N SER A 4 2.22 2.08 12.78
CA SER A 4 1.26 1.09 13.27
C SER A 4 -0.09 1.25 12.57
N ILE A 5 -0.76 0.13 12.33
CA ILE A 5 -2.20 0.13 11.99
C ILE A 5 -3.06 0.46 13.20
N ASN A 6 -2.54 0.19 14.40
CA ASN A 6 -3.28 0.34 15.65
C ASN A 6 -3.05 1.72 16.26
N SER A 7 -4.09 2.54 16.43
CA SER A 7 -4.00 3.88 17.04
C SER A 7 -3.59 3.80 18.51
N SER A 8 -4.07 2.78 19.21
CA SER A 8 -3.76 2.51 20.61
C SER A 8 -2.27 2.29 20.88
N VAL A 9 -1.55 1.73 19.90
CA VAL A 9 -0.09 1.56 19.94
C VAL A 9 0.60 2.91 19.78
N LEU A 10 0.22 3.72 18.78
CA LEU A 10 0.83 5.03 18.56
C LEU A 10 0.61 5.96 19.75
N MET A 11 -0.58 5.91 20.36
CA MET A 11 -0.91 6.65 21.58
C MET A 11 0.00 6.35 22.77
N ARG A 12 0.65 5.18 22.82
CA ARG A 12 1.66 4.89 23.86
C ARG A 12 2.98 5.62 23.63
N PHE A 13 3.30 5.90 22.37
CA PHE A 13 4.54 6.57 21.97
C PHE A 13 4.39 8.09 21.88
N THR A 14 3.19 8.66 21.96
CA THR A 14 2.98 10.13 21.94
C THR A 14 3.67 10.87 23.07
N SER A 15 3.91 10.19 24.21
CA SER A 15 4.69 10.74 25.33
C SER A 15 6.20 10.82 25.06
N GLN A 16 6.69 10.21 23.97
CA GLN A 16 8.10 10.17 23.60
C GLN A 16 8.36 11.11 22.41
N PRO A 17 9.09 12.23 22.60
CA PRO A 17 9.23 13.26 21.56
C PRO A 17 10.19 12.90 20.41
N ASN A 18 10.87 11.75 20.48
CA ASN A 18 11.98 11.42 19.58
C ASN A 18 11.56 10.68 18.30
N TYR A 19 10.26 10.42 18.12
CA TYR A 19 9.77 9.59 17.01
C TYR A 19 8.64 10.27 16.26
N ASP A 20 8.78 10.34 14.94
CA ASP A 20 7.64 10.60 14.06
C ASP A 20 6.72 9.39 14.07
N LEU A 21 5.45 9.59 14.41
CA LEU A 21 4.43 8.55 14.50
C LEU A 21 3.59 8.52 13.22
N VAL A 22 3.37 7.32 12.70
CA VAL A 22 2.73 7.10 11.40
C VAL A 22 1.57 6.16 11.53
N TYR A 23 0.38 6.64 11.20
CA TYR A 23 -0.80 5.81 11.14
C TYR A 23 -0.87 5.10 9.79
N LYS A 24 -0.96 3.77 9.78
CA LYS A 24 -1.18 3.01 8.55
C LYS A 24 -2.66 2.67 8.44
N VAL A 25 -3.32 3.16 7.40
CA VAL A 25 -4.68 2.71 7.04
C VAL A 25 -4.55 1.34 6.38
N ASP A 26 -5.31 0.36 6.88
CA ASP A 26 -5.21 -1.03 6.39
C ASP A 26 -6.14 -1.33 5.20
N GLU A 27 -7.13 -0.48 4.98
CA GLU A 27 -8.11 -0.60 3.91
C GLU A 27 -7.93 0.46 2.82
N ASP A 28 -8.45 0.16 1.63
CA ASP A 28 -8.55 1.12 0.53
C ASP A 28 -9.67 2.11 0.81
N ILE A 29 -9.37 3.42 0.83
CA ILE A 29 -10.33 4.44 1.21
C ILE A 29 -10.63 5.42 0.08
N GLY A 30 -11.90 5.77 -0.10
CA GLY A 30 -12.35 6.79 -1.04
C GLY A 30 -12.28 8.22 -0.48
N GLY A 31 -12.07 8.35 0.83
CA GLY A 31 -11.96 9.61 1.56
C GLY A 31 -11.92 9.39 3.06
N ALA A 32 -11.90 10.49 3.83
CA ALA A 32 -11.86 10.44 5.30
C ALA A 32 -12.72 11.57 5.90
N GLN A 33 -13.46 11.26 6.97
CA GLN A 33 -14.26 12.24 7.70
C GLN A 33 -13.35 13.24 8.41
N SER A 34 -13.80 14.49 8.53
CA SER A 34 -12.99 15.55 9.15
C SER A 34 -12.68 15.25 10.63
N SER A 35 -13.66 14.72 11.39
CA SER A 35 -13.46 14.28 12.77
C SER A 35 -12.35 13.23 12.87
N THR A 36 -12.36 12.26 11.97
CA THR A 36 -11.39 11.17 11.94
C THR A 36 -9.99 11.67 11.64
N ILE A 37 -9.85 12.60 10.69
CA ILE A 37 -8.57 13.26 10.38
C ILE A 37 -8.04 14.04 11.58
N GLU A 38 -8.92 14.75 12.30
CA GLU A 38 -8.56 15.47 13.52
C GLU A 38 -8.10 14.54 14.63
N ASP A 39 -8.73 13.37 14.78
CA ASP A 39 -8.33 12.35 15.74
C ASP A 39 -6.96 11.74 15.39
N ILE A 40 -6.72 11.40 14.12
CA ILE A 40 -5.41 10.90 13.65
C ILE A 40 -4.29 11.89 13.97
N ARG A 41 -4.55 13.19 13.75
CA ARG A 41 -3.58 14.26 14.00
C ARG A 41 -3.12 14.34 15.46
N ARG A 42 -3.91 13.85 16.42
CA ARG A 42 -3.53 13.85 17.84
C ARG A 42 -2.41 12.88 18.16
N PHE A 43 -2.21 11.84 17.35
CA PHE A 43 -1.26 10.77 17.64
C PHE A 43 -0.29 10.44 16.49
N ALA A 44 -0.49 11.01 15.32
CA ALA A 44 0.37 10.79 14.17
C ALA A 44 0.68 12.11 13.43
N SER A 45 1.89 12.20 12.89
CA SER A 45 2.33 13.29 12.00
C SER A 45 2.25 12.91 10.53
N ALA A 46 2.05 11.62 10.24
CA ALA A 46 1.95 11.09 8.90
C ALA A 46 0.96 9.92 8.81
N VAL A 47 0.48 9.67 7.60
CA VAL A 47 -0.40 8.56 7.27
C VAL A 47 0.19 7.77 6.11
N VAL A 48 0.12 6.44 6.20
CA VAL A 48 0.41 5.52 5.10
C VAL A 48 -0.92 4.97 4.58
N ILE A 49 -1.16 5.12 3.28
CA ILE A 49 -2.35 4.63 2.58
C ILE A 49 -1.96 3.76 1.38
N SER A 50 -2.91 3.02 0.83
CA SER A 50 -2.71 2.22 -0.38
C SER A 50 -2.68 3.06 -1.66
N LYS A 51 -2.25 2.45 -2.77
CA LYS A 51 -2.33 3.06 -4.10
C LYS A 51 -3.77 3.38 -4.50
N ASP A 52 -4.69 2.47 -4.24
CA ASP A 52 -6.11 2.58 -4.58
C ASP A 52 -6.82 3.68 -3.76
N SER A 53 -6.26 4.05 -2.60
CA SER A 53 -6.72 5.19 -1.83
C SER A 53 -6.39 6.54 -2.48
N VAL A 54 -5.52 6.57 -3.49
CA VAL A 54 -5.19 7.76 -4.29
C VAL A 54 -5.79 7.67 -5.67
N PHE A 55 -5.52 6.56 -6.37
CA PHE A 55 -5.99 6.27 -7.72
C PHE A 55 -6.69 4.91 -7.72
N PRO A 56 -8.02 4.86 -7.53
CA PRO A 56 -8.76 3.60 -7.53
C PRO A 56 -8.65 2.90 -8.88
N GLU A 57 -8.37 1.61 -8.84
CA GLU A 57 -8.24 0.76 -10.03
C GLU A 57 -9.51 -0.07 -10.24
N ASN A 58 -9.83 -0.40 -11.49
CA ASN A 58 -10.79 -1.47 -11.83
C ASN A 58 -10.17 -2.31 -12.93
N SER A 59 -9.98 -3.60 -12.67
CA SER A 59 -9.29 -4.51 -13.61
C SER A 59 -7.92 -3.97 -14.06
N ALA A 60 -7.18 -3.38 -13.11
CA ALA A 60 -5.88 -2.71 -13.28
C ALA A 60 -5.89 -1.46 -14.18
N PHE A 61 -7.05 -0.85 -14.42
CA PHE A 61 -7.13 0.49 -15.03
C PHE A 61 -7.45 1.52 -13.97
N ILE A 62 -6.74 2.65 -13.97
CA ILE A 62 -7.06 3.77 -13.09
C ILE A 62 -8.39 4.38 -13.54
N THR A 63 -9.34 4.45 -12.63
CA THR A 63 -10.69 4.96 -12.92
C THR A 63 -10.82 6.45 -12.61
N SER A 64 -10.16 6.91 -11.55
CA SER A 64 -10.34 8.26 -11.00
C SER A 64 -9.19 8.63 -10.04
N ALA A 65 -9.26 9.83 -9.45
CA ALA A 65 -8.45 10.22 -8.30
C ALA A 65 -9.34 10.59 -7.12
N THR A 66 -8.95 10.14 -5.93
CA THR A 66 -9.66 10.50 -4.68
C THR A 66 -9.22 11.88 -4.19
N ASN A 67 -9.91 12.39 -3.16
CA ASN A 67 -9.49 13.59 -2.43
C ASN A 67 -8.83 13.27 -1.08
N VAL A 68 -8.41 12.02 -0.85
CA VAL A 68 -7.79 11.58 0.41
C VAL A 68 -6.51 12.37 0.69
N VAL A 69 -5.57 12.40 -0.27
CA VAL A 69 -4.27 13.06 -0.12
C VAL A 69 -4.41 14.56 0.24
N PRO A 70 -5.12 15.39 -0.54
CA PRO A 70 -5.25 16.81 -0.21
C PRO A 70 -5.99 17.06 1.11
N ARG A 71 -6.95 16.21 1.50
CA ARG A 71 -7.64 16.33 2.80
C ARG A 71 -6.70 16.07 3.98
N LEU A 72 -5.91 15.00 3.91
CA LEU A 72 -4.92 14.68 4.94
C LEU A 72 -3.85 15.78 5.06
N GLN A 73 -3.35 16.26 3.92
CA GLN A 73 -2.34 17.33 3.89
C GLN A 73 -2.88 18.67 4.40
N ALA A 74 -4.15 18.99 4.16
CA ALA A 74 -4.79 20.18 4.73
C ALA A 74 -4.82 20.16 6.27
N ALA A 75 -4.76 18.97 6.88
CA ALA A 75 -4.62 18.80 8.32
C ALA A 75 -3.16 18.72 8.82
N ASN A 76 -2.18 19.00 7.95
CA ASN A 76 -0.74 18.86 8.19
C ASN A 76 -0.26 17.41 8.42
N LEU A 77 -0.98 16.42 7.89
CA LEU A 77 -0.50 15.04 7.87
C LEU A 77 0.29 14.78 6.59
N SER A 78 1.54 14.31 6.73
CA SER A 78 2.31 13.83 5.57
C SER A 78 1.73 12.51 5.07
N VAL A 79 1.57 12.37 3.76
CA VAL A 79 0.97 11.17 3.14
C VAL A 79 2.02 10.34 2.43
N TYR A 80 2.17 9.10 2.86
CA TYR A 80 3.00 8.08 2.23
C TYR A 80 2.10 7.04 1.57
N VAL A 81 2.51 6.52 0.42
CA VAL A 81 1.73 5.50 -0.30
C VAL A 81 2.48 4.20 -0.41
N GLN A 82 1.78 3.09 -0.20
CA GLN A 82 2.32 1.73 -0.24
C GLN A 82 1.53 0.82 -1.19
N THR A 83 2.10 -0.24 -1.78
CA THR A 83 3.54 -0.56 -1.88
C THR A 83 3.92 -0.50 -3.36
N PHE A 84 4.94 0.28 -3.69
CA PHE A 84 5.42 0.39 -5.06
C PHE A 84 6.38 -0.77 -5.36
N SER A 85 6.23 -1.35 -6.55
CA SER A 85 7.06 -2.45 -7.03
C SER A 85 7.51 -2.17 -8.46
N ASN A 86 8.67 -2.72 -8.85
CA ASN A 86 9.14 -2.65 -10.23
C ASN A 86 8.59 -3.78 -11.10
N GLU A 87 7.93 -4.78 -10.50
CA GLU A 87 7.49 -5.96 -11.22
C GLU A 87 6.40 -5.62 -12.25
N PHE A 88 6.48 -6.22 -13.43
CA PHE A 88 5.66 -5.85 -14.59
C PHE A 88 4.15 -5.85 -14.35
N THR A 89 3.64 -6.73 -13.49
CA THR A 89 2.21 -6.90 -13.21
C THR A 89 1.74 -6.17 -11.95
N SER A 90 2.58 -5.32 -11.34
CA SER A 90 2.27 -4.68 -10.06
C SER A 90 1.68 -3.27 -10.19
N GLN A 91 1.72 -2.69 -11.39
CA GLN A 91 1.22 -1.35 -11.68
C GLN A 91 -0.04 -1.42 -12.56
N ALA A 92 -0.91 -0.41 -12.45
CA ALA A 92 -2.00 -0.20 -13.39
C ALA A 92 -1.49 -0.10 -14.84
N TRP A 93 -2.34 -0.48 -15.80
CA TRP A 93 -2.06 -0.41 -17.23
C TRP A 93 -1.70 1.00 -17.70
N ASP A 94 -2.28 2.00 -17.04
CA ASP A 94 -2.02 3.43 -17.20
C ASP A 94 -0.54 3.81 -17.15
N PHE A 95 0.29 3.03 -16.44
CA PHE A 95 1.72 3.29 -16.30
C PHE A 95 2.60 2.56 -17.31
N PHE A 96 2.02 1.73 -18.18
CA PHE A 96 2.74 0.95 -19.19
C PHE A 96 3.92 0.15 -18.60
N SER A 97 3.73 -0.36 -17.38
CA SER A 97 4.74 -1.10 -16.61
C SER A 97 6.05 -0.34 -16.33
N ASP A 98 6.03 1.01 -16.37
CA ASP A 98 7.15 1.85 -15.97
C ASP A 98 6.95 2.37 -14.53
N ALA A 99 7.69 1.78 -13.59
CA ALA A 99 7.69 2.19 -12.18
C ALA A 99 8.11 3.66 -11.96
N THR A 100 8.89 4.26 -12.86
CA THR A 100 9.21 5.69 -12.79
C THR A 100 8.01 6.55 -13.13
N VAL A 101 7.20 6.14 -14.12
CA VAL A 101 5.95 6.81 -14.50
C VAL A 101 4.91 6.68 -13.40
N GLU A 102 4.80 5.49 -12.79
CA GLU A 102 3.95 5.26 -11.60
C GLU A 102 4.34 6.22 -10.48
N ILE A 103 5.61 6.19 -10.03
CA ILE A 103 6.08 7.08 -8.95
C ILE A 103 5.85 8.57 -9.30
N ASN A 104 6.11 8.98 -10.54
CA ASN A 104 5.88 10.35 -11.00
C ASN A 104 4.40 10.74 -10.91
N SER A 105 3.50 9.83 -11.30
CA SER A 105 2.07 10.09 -11.30
C SER A 105 1.51 10.23 -9.89
N PHE A 106 1.97 9.40 -8.95
CA PHE A 106 1.60 9.55 -7.54
C PHE A 106 2.23 10.79 -6.90
N PHE A 107 3.49 11.10 -7.19
CA PHE A 107 4.19 12.23 -6.58
C PHE A 107 3.72 13.59 -7.13
N VAL A 108 3.69 13.76 -8.46
CA VAL A 108 3.29 15.02 -9.12
C VAL A 108 1.78 15.11 -9.30
N GLY A 109 1.13 14.03 -9.72
CA GLY A 109 -0.32 14.01 -9.95
C GLY A 109 -1.13 13.82 -8.66
N GLY A 110 -0.71 12.90 -7.79
CA GLY A 110 -1.35 12.62 -6.51
C GLY A 110 -0.90 13.53 -5.36
N GLY A 111 0.24 14.21 -5.49
CA GLY A 111 0.75 15.15 -4.49
C GLY A 111 1.31 14.51 -3.22
N ILE A 112 1.66 13.22 -3.24
CA ILE A 112 2.09 12.48 -2.04
C ILE A 112 3.47 12.94 -1.54
N ASN A 113 3.74 12.72 -0.25
CA ASN A 113 5.01 13.12 0.37
C ASN A 113 6.11 12.05 0.23
N GLY A 114 5.76 10.79 0.00
CA GLY A 114 6.73 9.72 -0.23
C GLY A 114 6.12 8.37 -0.54
N VAL A 115 6.97 7.42 -0.90
CA VAL A 115 6.58 6.06 -1.30
C VAL A 115 7.20 5.02 -0.39
N VAL A 116 6.45 3.96 -0.09
CA VAL A 116 6.93 2.74 0.54
C VAL A 116 7.17 1.72 -0.57
N THR A 117 8.39 1.16 -0.63
CA THR A 117 8.79 0.26 -1.72
C THR A 117 9.89 -0.69 -1.29
N ASP A 118 9.88 -1.89 -1.87
CA ASP A 118 10.98 -2.86 -1.79
C ASP A 118 12.08 -2.58 -2.83
N PHE A 119 11.89 -1.60 -3.71
CA PHE A 119 12.80 -1.23 -4.79
C PHE A 119 13.40 0.19 -4.59
N PRO A 120 14.13 0.44 -3.49
CA PRO A 120 14.57 1.79 -3.13
C PRO A 120 15.51 2.44 -4.15
N LYS A 121 16.19 1.65 -4.99
CA LYS A 121 17.03 2.16 -6.09
C LYS A 121 16.20 2.92 -7.13
N THR A 122 14.98 2.46 -7.44
CA THR A 122 14.07 3.13 -8.38
C THR A 122 13.64 4.48 -7.83
N SER A 123 13.11 4.51 -6.61
CA SER A 123 12.64 5.75 -5.98
C SER A 123 13.77 6.75 -5.74
N ASN A 124 14.97 6.29 -5.36
CA ASN A 124 16.13 7.17 -5.22
C ASN A 124 16.60 7.73 -6.57
N ARG A 125 16.54 6.94 -7.66
CA ARG A 125 16.81 7.43 -9.02
C ARG A 125 15.80 8.50 -9.43
N TYR A 126 14.51 8.23 -9.25
CA TYR A 126 13.44 9.19 -9.51
C TYR A 126 13.65 10.51 -8.75
N ARG A 127 13.88 10.43 -7.43
CA ARG A 127 14.10 11.62 -6.58
C ARG A 127 15.30 12.47 -7.01
N ARG A 128 16.33 11.85 -7.60
CA ARG A 128 17.53 12.54 -8.10
C ARG A 128 17.38 13.02 -9.56
N ASN A 129 16.24 12.78 -10.19
CA ASN A 129 15.98 13.18 -11.57
C ASN A 129 15.99 14.72 -11.68
N ARG A 130 16.83 15.25 -12.58
CA ARG A 130 16.97 16.68 -12.83
C ARG A 130 15.72 17.31 -13.46
N CYS A 131 14.78 16.52 -13.95
CA CYS A 131 13.54 17.02 -14.54
C CYS A 131 12.54 17.53 -13.51
N LEU A 132 12.57 17.01 -12.27
CA LEU A 132 11.62 17.41 -11.20
C LEU A 132 11.77 18.89 -10.80
N ASN A 133 12.96 19.46 -10.94
CA ASN A 133 13.27 20.83 -10.50
C ASN A 133 13.23 21.86 -11.64
N ARG A 134 12.53 21.56 -12.74
CA ARG A 134 12.50 22.43 -13.94
C ARG A 134 11.30 23.36 -14.03
N GLY A 135 10.31 23.25 -13.14
CA GLY A 135 9.10 24.09 -13.16
C GLY A 135 8.46 24.09 -14.55
N ASN A 136 8.31 25.26 -15.16
CA ASN A 136 7.73 25.41 -16.51
C ASN A 136 8.57 24.79 -17.64
N ARG A 137 9.83 24.39 -17.38
CA ARG A 137 10.72 23.71 -18.34
C ARG A 137 10.71 22.19 -18.16
N THR A 138 9.77 21.66 -17.38
CA THR A 138 9.60 20.22 -17.20
C THR A 138 9.18 19.58 -18.54
N PRO A 139 9.92 18.57 -19.03
CA PRO A 139 9.59 17.93 -20.32
C PRO A 139 8.22 17.24 -20.29
N GLY A 140 7.51 17.21 -21.42
CA GLY A 140 6.17 16.61 -21.49
C GLY A 140 6.10 15.11 -21.15
N TYR A 141 7.21 14.37 -21.27
CA TYR A 141 7.27 12.97 -20.82
C TYR A 141 7.29 12.81 -19.29
N MET A 142 7.45 13.90 -18.54
CA MET A 142 7.29 13.92 -17.08
C MET A 142 5.88 14.33 -16.65
N THR A 143 4.95 14.54 -17.59
CA THR A 143 3.56 14.78 -17.25
C THR A 143 3.00 13.53 -16.56
N PRO A 144 2.37 13.66 -15.38
CA PRO A 144 1.77 12.51 -14.70
C PRO A 144 0.61 11.95 -15.53
N VAL A 145 0.40 10.64 -15.43
CA VAL A 145 -0.73 10.00 -16.10
C VAL A 145 -2.03 10.60 -15.58
N GLN A 146 -2.96 10.90 -16.51
CA GLN A 146 -4.26 11.44 -16.15
C GLN A 146 -5.18 10.29 -15.72
N PRO A 147 -5.68 10.29 -14.47
CA PRO A 147 -6.57 9.24 -13.99
C PRO A 147 -7.81 9.08 -14.88
N GLY A 148 -8.17 7.85 -15.21
CA GLY A 148 -9.32 7.56 -16.07
C GLY A 148 -9.06 7.67 -17.57
N SER A 149 -7.90 8.18 -18.01
CA SER A 149 -7.63 8.41 -19.43
C SER A 149 -7.60 7.13 -20.25
N LEU A 150 -6.97 6.06 -19.74
CA LEU A 150 -6.95 4.77 -20.42
C LEU A 150 -8.29 4.03 -20.28
N TYR A 151 -8.94 4.13 -19.11
CA TYR A 151 -10.24 3.51 -18.84
C TYR A 151 -11.33 3.97 -19.83
N GLN A 152 -11.32 5.26 -20.20
CA GLN A 152 -12.27 5.84 -21.16
C GLN A 152 -12.13 5.29 -22.59
N LEU A 153 -11.01 4.64 -22.92
CA LEU A 153 -10.78 4.04 -24.23
C LEU A 153 -11.37 2.62 -24.34
N ILE A 154 -11.80 2.02 -23.21
CA ILE A 154 -12.39 0.70 -23.19
C ILE A 154 -13.79 0.75 -23.81
N THR A 155 -14.00 -0.02 -24.87
CA THR A 155 -15.31 -0.11 -25.51
C THR A 155 -16.29 -0.92 -24.66
N GLN A 156 -17.59 -0.60 -24.75
CA GLN A 156 -18.67 -1.21 -23.94
C GLN A 156 -18.62 -2.75 -23.79
N PRO A 157 -18.30 -3.54 -24.84
CA PRO A 157 -18.26 -5.00 -24.70
C PRO A 157 -17.12 -5.54 -23.80
N TYR A 158 -16.09 -4.72 -23.56
CA TYR A 158 -14.91 -5.08 -22.75
C TYR A 158 -14.82 -4.26 -21.48
N LEU A 159 -15.81 -3.40 -21.19
CA LEU A 159 -15.83 -2.62 -19.97
C LEU A 159 -15.97 -3.58 -18.78
N PRO A 160 -15.07 -3.51 -17.78
CA PRO A 160 -15.20 -4.37 -16.63
C PRO A 160 -16.48 -4.03 -15.84
N PRO A 161 -16.99 -4.96 -15.03
CA PRO A 161 -18.09 -4.68 -14.13
C PRO A 161 -17.81 -3.46 -13.27
N ALA A 162 -18.84 -2.64 -13.02
CA ALA A 162 -18.69 -1.50 -12.12
C ALA A 162 -18.38 -1.99 -10.70
N GLU A 163 -17.32 -1.46 -10.10
CA GLU A 163 -16.97 -1.73 -8.71
C GLU A 163 -17.65 -0.73 -7.77
N ALA A 164 -17.86 -1.16 -6.52
CA ALA A 164 -18.38 -0.29 -5.48
C ALA A 164 -17.31 0.76 -5.12
N PRO A 165 -17.70 2.01 -4.80
CA PRO A 165 -16.76 3.00 -4.30
C PRO A 165 -16.06 2.54 -3.02
N ASN A 166 -14.77 2.87 -2.89
CA ASN A 166 -14.02 2.61 -1.67
C ASN A 166 -14.67 3.29 -0.46
N PRO A 167 -14.69 2.63 0.72
CA PRO A 167 -15.30 3.16 1.93
C PRO A 167 -14.65 4.47 2.38
N TYR A 168 -15.38 5.22 3.20
CA TYR A 168 -14.86 6.43 3.84
C TYR A 168 -14.26 6.06 5.18
N LEU A 169 -13.08 6.58 5.50
CA LEU A 169 -12.48 6.40 6.82
C LEU A 169 -13.28 7.19 7.87
N THR A 170 -13.76 6.49 8.90
CA THR A 170 -14.60 7.02 9.97
C THR A 170 -13.94 6.86 11.35
N ASP A 171 -14.54 7.49 12.36
CA ASP A 171 -14.03 7.46 13.73
C ASP A 171 -13.99 6.03 14.29
N ALA A 172 -14.94 5.17 13.90
CA ALA A 172 -14.98 3.77 14.33
C ALA A 172 -13.79 2.95 13.79
N ASP A 173 -13.21 3.36 12.67
CA ASP A 173 -12.09 2.66 12.02
C ASP A 173 -10.73 3.06 12.62
N VAL A 174 -10.71 4.11 13.45
CA VAL A 174 -9.50 4.64 14.08
C VAL A 174 -9.54 4.47 15.60
N VAL A 175 -10.71 4.58 16.21
CA VAL A 175 -10.88 4.48 17.66
C VAL A 175 -10.87 3.02 18.09
N GLU A 176 -9.77 2.63 18.72
CA GLU A 176 -9.60 1.30 19.28
C GLU A 176 -9.82 1.28 20.81
N PRO A 177 -10.23 0.12 21.36
CA PRO A 177 -10.16 -0.11 22.78
C PRO A 177 -8.73 0.07 23.33
N PRO A 178 -8.57 0.50 24.60
CA PRO A 178 -7.25 0.63 25.21
C PRO A 178 -6.54 -0.73 25.24
N LEU A 179 -5.23 -0.73 24.95
CA LEU A 179 -4.41 -1.94 25.01
C LEU A 179 -4.53 -2.60 26.40
N PRO A 180 -4.70 -3.93 26.46
CA PRO A 180 -4.75 -4.65 27.72
C PRO A 180 -3.43 -4.50 28.49
N PRO A 181 -3.45 -4.57 29.83
CA PRO A 181 -2.25 -4.48 30.64
C PRO A 181 -1.28 -5.63 30.32
N VAL A 182 0.01 -5.32 30.21
CA VAL A 182 1.06 -6.32 29.99
C VAL A 182 1.15 -7.21 31.23
N SER A 183 0.80 -8.49 31.11
CA SER A 183 1.07 -9.47 32.18
C SER A 183 2.58 -9.73 32.26
N VAL A 184 3.17 -9.39 33.40
CA VAL A 184 4.55 -9.77 33.72
C VAL A 184 4.58 -11.29 33.90
N LYS A 185 5.20 -12.00 32.96
CA LYS A 185 5.47 -13.42 33.14
C LYS A 185 6.49 -13.56 34.27
N ALA A 186 6.09 -14.19 35.37
CA ALA A 186 6.97 -14.39 36.52
C ALA A 186 8.27 -15.11 36.09
N PRO A 187 9.43 -14.78 36.70
CA PRO A 187 10.66 -15.53 36.48
C PRO A 187 10.38 -17.01 36.77
N THR A 188 10.62 -17.87 35.79
CA THR A 188 10.45 -19.31 35.97
C THR A 188 11.58 -19.78 36.88
N THR A 189 11.29 -19.98 38.17
CA THR A 189 12.14 -20.81 39.03
C THR A 189 11.97 -22.24 38.56
N THR A 190 12.92 -22.75 37.79
CA THR A 190 12.99 -24.16 37.42
C THR A 190 13.48 -24.98 38.62
N PRO A 191 12.69 -25.94 39.15
CA PRO A 191 13.28 -27.07 39.85
C PRO A 191 13.89 -28.00 38.80
N ASN A 192 15.12 -28.47 39.05
CA ASN A 192 15.76 -29.51 38.26
C ASN A 192 14.82 -30.73 38.14
N GLY A 193 14.23 -30.88 36.96
CA GLY A 193 13.45 -32.05 36.57
C GLY A 193 13.60 -32.21 35.08
N THR A 194 14.30 -33.28 34.66
CA THR A 194 14.36 -33.73 33.27
C THR A 194 12.96 -34.07 32.78
N ALA A 195 12.27 -33.09 32.22
CA ALA A 195 11.04 -33.27 31.46
C ALA A 195 11.32 -32.92 30.00
N ALA A 196 10.97 -33.84 29.10
CA ALA A 196 11.17 -33.71 27.67
C ALA A 196 10.50 -32.43 27.13
N ALA A 197 11.19 -31.75 26.21
CA ALA A 197 10.73 -30.52 25.59
C ALA A 197 9.30 -30.68 25.00
N PRO A 198 8.38 -29.73 25.22
CA PRO A 198 7.11 -29.71 24.52
C PRO A 198 7.38 -29.61 23.01
N ARG A 199 6.84 -30.54 22.24
CA ARG A 199 6.80 -30.41 20.78
C ARG A 199 6.00 -29.16 20.43
N SER A 200 6.66 -28.21 19.76
CA SER A 200 6.01 -27.10 19.08
C SER A 200 4.93 -27.62 18.11
N PRO A 201 3.70 -27.09 18.12
CA PRO A 201 2.68 -27.46 17.14
C PRO A 201 2.82 -26.69 15.82
N ASN A 202 3.98 -26.11 15.51
CA ASN A 202 4.26 -25.58 14.16
C ASN A 202 4.83 -26.67 13.24
N GLY A 203 3.99 -27.66 12.97
CA GLY A 203 4.17 -28.53 11.81
C GLY A 203 3.48 -27.89 10.60
N GLN A 204 4.16 -26.97 9.90
CA GLN A 204 3.77 -26.70 8.52
C GLN A 204 3.93 -28.00 7.74
N PRO A 205 2.88 -28.53 7.07
CA PRO A 205 3.10 -29.58 6.10
C PRO A 205 3.96 -28.99 5.00
N LYS A 206 5.18 -29.51 4.83
CA LYS A 206 5.94 -29.32 3.59
C LYS A 206 5.14 -29.98 2.47
N VAL A 207 4.23 -29.24 1.86
CA VAL A 207 3.65 -29.62 0.57
C VAL A 207 4.75 -29.39 -0.45
N ALA A 208 5.47 -30.47 -0.78
CA ALA A 208 6.27 -30.51 -1.99
C ALA A 208 5.30 -30.53 -3.18
N ALA A 209 4.88 -29.36 -3.64
CA ALA A 209 4.15 -29.21 -4.89
C ALA A 209 5.14 -29.42 -6.03
N SER A 210 5.31 -30.68 -6.42
CA SER A 210 5.97 -31.05 -7.66
C SER A 210 5.05 -30.65 -8.81
N VAL A 211 5.28 -29.48 -9.41
CA VAL A 211 4.64 -29.10 -10.67
C VAL A 211 5.41 -29.78 -11.80
N ILE A 212 5.17 -31.07 -11.98
CA ILE A 212 5.51 -31.76 -13.23
C ILE A 212 4.41 -31.38 -14.22
N MET A 213 4.66 -30.33 -15.00
CA MET A 213 3.93 -30.05 -16.23
C MET A 213 3.97 -31.30 -17.13
N PRO A 214 2.84 -31.95 -17.46
CA PRO A 214 2.87 -33.02 -18.42
C PRO A 214 3.08 -32.41 -19.82
N LEU A 215 4.29 -32.55 -20.34
CA LEU A 215 4.69 -32.24 -21.73
C LEU A 215 3.79 -32.92 -22.81
N LEU A 216 2.87 -33.81 -22.40
CA LEU A 216 1.98 -34.55 -23.29
C LEU A 216 0.86 -33.70 -23.91
N THR A 217 0.45 -32.59 -23.28
CA THR A 217 -0.62 -31.74 -23.84
C THR A 217 -0.14 -30.87 -25.01
N VAL A 218 1.15 -30.52 -25.03
CA VAL A 218 1.77 -29.77 -26.15
C VAL A 218 1.96 -30.67 -27.38
N LEU A 219 2.27 -31.96 -27.19
CA LEU A 219 2.42 -32.91 -28.30
C LEU A 219 1.10 -33.22 -29.01
N LEU A 220 -0.01 -33.30 -28.29
CA LEU A 220 -1.34 -33.51 -28.89
C LEU A 220 -1.83 -32.30 -29.70
N ALA A 221 -1.47 -31.08 -29.29
CA ALA A 221 -1.78 -29.87 -30.05
C ALA A 221 -0.97 -29.77 -31.36
N ILE A 222 0.27 -30.26 -31.37
CA ILE A 222 1.13 -30.23 -32.57
C ILE A 222 0.68 -31.29 -33.60
N SER A 223 0.19 -32.45 -33.16
CA SER A 223 -0.37 -33.47 -34.06
C SER A 223 -1.75 -33.13 -34.63
N ALA A 224 -2.43 -32.11 -34.10
CA ALA A 224 -3.69 -31.61 -34.65
C ALA A 224 -3.50 -30.48 -35.68
N LEU A 225 -2.25 -30.05 -35.90
CA LEU A 225 -1.86 -28.98 -36.82
C LEU A 225 -1.03 -29.49 -38.02
N TYR A 226 -0.96 -30.81 -38.21
CA TYR A 226 -0.43 -31.48 -39.40
C TYR A 226 -1.39 -32.56 -39.89
#